data_AF-A0A0G3IJV3-F1
#
_entry.id   AF-A0A0G3IJV3-F1
#
_cell.length_a   1.000
_cell.length_b   1.000
_cell.length_c   1.000
_cell.angle_alpha   90.00
_cell.angle_beta   90.00
_cell.angle_gamma   90.00
#
_symmetry.space_group_name_H-M   'P 1'
#
loop_
_entity.id
_entity.type
_entity.pdbx_description
1 polymer ?
#
loop_
_entity_poly.entity_id
_entity_poly.type
_entity_poly.pdbx_seq_one_letter_code
_entity_poly.pdbx_strand_id
1 'polypeptide(L)'
;MTTQTTGDTDEPVRDDHTPPSPAPDDTVDVAPEMGADRTDASGGDPPEGVNDELSRVATRAWRSPMPPQRLGLVMGLVAVVTLAALTGWLGYRAYQAHQAFEQRQLFVQVGRQGALNLTTIDWQHADADVKRILDSATGKFYDEFAQRSQPFIDVVNKVKSKSEGTITEAGLESQSRDTAQVLVAVNVKTTVGEGPDREPRTWRMRVTVQKVGNDAKVSDVEFVA
;
A
#
# COMPACT_ATOMS: atom_id res chain seq x y z
N MET A 1 -28.86 -60.29 -14.28
CA MET A 1 -27.93 -61.44 -14.41
C MET A 1 -26.77 -60.96 -15.27
N THR A 2 -25.51 -60.80 -14.85
CA THR A 2 -24.71 -61.35 -13.72
C THR A 2 -23.42 -60.48 -13.72
N THR A 3 -23.16 -59.60 -12.74
CA THR A 3 -22.24 -59.70 -11.57
C THR A 3 -20.83 -60.30 -11.77
N GLN A 4 -19.78 -59.50 -11.53
CA GLN A 4 -18.53 -59.73 -10.75
C GLN A 4 -17.58 -58.53 -11.00
N THR A 5 -17.12 -57.70 -10.06
CA THR A 5 -16.52 -57.83 -8.70
C THR A 5 -15.02 -58.15 -8.70
N THR A 6 -14.29 -57.35 -7.89
CA THR A 6 -12.90 -57.43 -7.37
C THR A 6 -11.98 -56.39 -8.01
N GLY A 7 -11.30 -55.49 -7.30
CA GLY A 7 -11.05 -55.29 -5.87
C GLY A 7 -9.79 -54.39 -5.73
N ASP A 8 -9.57 -53.87 -4.52
CA ASP A 8 -8.45 -53.01 -4.03
C ASP A 8 -8.51 -51.53 -4.45
N THR A 9 -8.87 -50.56 -3.59
CA THR A 9 -8.40 -50.19 -2.23
C THR A 9 -6.98 -49.60 -2.25
N ASP A 10 -6.89 -48.27 -2.41
CA ASP A 10 -5.91 -47.48 -1.64
C ASP A 10 -6.36 -45.99 -1.61
N GLU A 11 -6.69 -45.52 -0.41
CA GLU A 11 -6.82 -44.11 0.00
C GLU A 11 -6.27 -44.06 1.44
N PRO A 12 -5.77 -42.94 1.99
CA PRO A 12 -5.32 -41.69 1.37
C PRO A 12 -3.97 -41.18 1.95
N VAL A 13 -3.18 -40.41 1.20
CA VAL A 13 -2.04 -39.65 1.79
C VAL A 13 -2.55 -38.29 2.28
N ARG A 14 -2.72 -38.20 3.60
CA ARG A 14 -2.87 -36.95 4.36
C ARG A 14 -1.54 -36.63 5.02
N ASP A 15 -0.86 -35.58 4.57
CA ASP A 15 0.24 -34.98 5.33
C ASP A 15 -0.30 -33.78 6.09
N ASP A 16 -0.42 -34.02 7.40
CA ASP A 16 -0.86 -33.13 8.45
C ASP A 16 0.33 -32.30 8.94
N HIS A 17 0.27 -30.97 8.78
CA HIS A 17 1.21 -30.05 9.38
C HIS A 17 0.46 -29.01 10.22
N THR A 18 0.41 -29.26 11.52
CA THR A 18 0.09 -28.28 12.58
C THR A 18 1.00 -28.60 13.78
N PRO A 19 1.48 -27.58 14.54
CA PRO A 19 2.79 -27.55 15.17
C PRO A 19 2.77 -27.94 16.66
N PRO A 20 3.95 -27.90 17.32
CA PRO A 20 3.96 -27.47 18.71
C PRO A 20 5.02 -26.37 19.03
N SER A 21 4.58 -25.40 19.84
CA SER A 21 5.38 -24.46 20.65
C SER A 21 5.66 -25.10 22.03
N PRO A 22 6.76 -24.77 22.75
CA PRO A 22 6.64 -23.75 23.82
C PRO A 22 7.91 -22.91 24.13
N ALA A 23 7.72 -21.58 24.21
CA ALA A 23 8.08 -20.57 25.26
C ALA A 23 9.47 -20.60 26.02
N PRO A 24 9.75 -19.68 26.98
CA PRO A 24 10.39 -18.37 26.78
C PRO A 24 11.63 -18.14 27.70
N ASP A 25 12.40 -17.07 27.47
CA ASP A 25 13.34 -16.35 28.39
C ASP A 25 14.32 -15.54 27.48
N ASP A 26 14.81 -14.35 27.76
CA ASP A 26 15.09 -13.68 29.01
C ASP A 26 15.10 -12.15 28.83
N THR A 27 14.72 -11.49 29.92
CA THR A 27 14.81 -10.06 30.24
C THR A 27 16.19 -9.43 29.98
N VAL A 28 16.21 -8.23 29.40
CA VAL A 28 17.35 -7.31 29.49
C VAL A 28 16.96 -6.15 30.41
N ASP A 29 17.37 -6.26 31.67
CA ASP A 29 17.43 -5.17 32.63
C ASP A 29 18.91 -4.93 32.95
N VAL A 30 19.43 -3.74 32.64
CA VAL A 30 20.77 -3.31 33.06
C VAL A 30 20.69 -1.86 33.51
N ALA A 31 20.45 -1.70 34.81
CA ALA A 31 20.80 -0.50 35.57
C ALA A 31 22.33 -0.47 35.86
N PRO A 32 22.91 0.71 36.17
CA PRO A 32 24.36 0.92 36.19
C PRO A 32 24.95 0.79 37.60
N GLU A 33 26.13 0.17 37.73
CA GLU A 33 27.00 0.35 38.90
C GLU A 33 28.48 0.36 38.48
N MET A 34 29.16 1.48 38.74
CA MET A 34 30.59 1.49 39.01
C MET A 34 30.80 2.16 40.36
N GLY A 35 31.03 1.33 41.38
CA GLY A 35 31.88 1.69 42.51
C GLY A 35 33.34 1.80 42.03
N ALA A 36 34.32 2.18 42.83
CA ALA A 36 34.40 2.57 44.22
C ALA A 36 35.77 3.25 44.32
N ASP A 37 35.98 4.17 45.25
CA ASP A 37 37.13 3.99 46.15
C ASP A 37 36.94 4.80 47.43
N ARG A 38 37.19 4.13 48.55
CA ARG A 38 37.32 4.72 49.88
C ARG A 38 38.79 4.66 50.22
N THR A 39 39.34 5.71 50.81
CA THR A 39 40.50 5.56 51.69
C THR A 39 40.33 6.43 52.92
N ASP A 40 40.39 5.74 54.05
CA ASP A 40 40.33 6.22 55.42
C ASP A 40 41.59 7.02 55.80
N ALA A 41 41.47 7.99 56.72
CA ALA A 41 41.93 7.82 58.10
C ALA A 41 42.12 9.16 58.85
N SER A 42 41.44 9.22 60.00
CA SER A 42 41.94 9.68 61.30
C SER A 42 42.07 11.19 61.62
N GLY A 43 41.14 11.65 62.47
CA GLY A 43 41.52 12.04 63.85
C GLY A 43 41.51 13.53 64.20
N GLY A 44 40.48 13.97 64.94
CA GLY A 44 40.55 15.13 65.84
C GLY A 44 39.26 15.97 65.93
N ASP A 45 38.45 15.76 66.96
CA ASP A 45 37.41 16.70 67.43
C ASP A 45 38.01 17.68 68.49
N PRO A 46 37.35 18.80 68.86
CA PRO A 46 37.27 20.08 68.16
C PRO A 46 37.85 21.23 69.05
N PRO A 47 37.71 22.52 68.65
CA PRO A 47 36.95 23.36 69.58
C PRO A 47 35.94 24.30 68.92
N GLU A 48 34.88 24.53 69.68
CA GLU A 48 33.87 25.58 69.51
C GLU A 48 34.48 26.96 69.26
N GLY A 49 33.90 27.68 68.32
CA GLY A 49 34.11 29.11 68.18
C GLY A 49 33.56 29.64 66.88
N VAL A 50 32.61 30.57 67.01
CA VAL A 50 32.15 31.57 66.03
C VAL A 50 31.38 31.07 64.78
N ASN A 51 30.04 31.13 64.93
CA ASN A 51 29.18 31.77 63.93
C ASN A 51 29.88 33.03 63.39
N ASP A 52 30.17 33.09 62.09
CA ASP A 52 29.36 33.85 61.14
C ASP A 52 30.04 33.94 59.76
N GLU A 53 29.25 33.67 58.73
CA GLU A 53 29.24 34.47 57.51
C GLU A 53 30.41 34.36 56.50
N LEU A 54 30.74 33.15 56.04
CA LEU A 54 31.41 32.97 54.73
C LEU A 54 30.71 31.94 53.83
N SER A 55 29.37 31.93 53.85
CA SER A 55 28.54 31.31 52.81
C SER A 55 28.37 32.27 51.63
N ARG A 56 29.43 32.45 50.83
CA ARG A 56 29.36 33.17 49.55
C ARG A 56 29.96 32.33 48.43
N VAL A 57 29.26 31.29 47.98
CA VAL A 57 29.30 30.88 46.55
C VAL A 57 27.92 30.36 46.10
N ALA A 58 27.27 31.18 45.29
CA ALA A 58 26.39 30.84 44.17
C ALA A 58 25.19 29.89 44.39
N THR A 59 24.11 30.41 44.99
CA THR A 59 22.75 30.18 44.46
C THR A 59 21.92 31.45 44.62
N ARG A 60 22.37 32.56 44.03
CA ARG A 60 21.47 33.70 43.81
C ARG A 60 20.54 33.31 42.66
N ALA A 61 19.45 32.66 43.03
CA ALA A 61 18.34 32.33 42.16
C ALA A 61 17.96 33.55 41.30
N TRP A 62 18.27 33.51 40.01
CA TRP A 62 17.74 34.44 39.03
C TRP A 62 16.29 34.06 38.72
N ARG A 63 15.43 34.08 39.75
CA ARG A 63 13.98 34.19 39.56
C ARG A 63 13.61 35.63 39.80
N SER A 64 13.96 36.48 38.83
CA SER A 64 13.22 37.74 38.69
C SER A 64 11.81 37.36 38.23
N PRO A 65 10.75 37.67 38.99
CA PRO A 65 9.39 37.48 38.51
C PRO A 65 9.20 38.40 37.31
N MET A 66 9.10 37.82 36.11
CA MET A 66 8.73 38.58 34.93
C MET A 66 7.38 39.25 35.19
N PRO A 67 7.18 40.54 34.83
CA PRO A 67 5.91 41.21 35.03
C PRO A 67 4.79 40.42 34.33
N PRO A 68 3.61 40.27 34.95
CA PRO A 68 2.54 39.38 34.45
C PRO A 68 2.12 39.69 33.00
N GLN A 69 2.32 40.93 32.57
CA GLN A 69 2.10 41.41 31.21
C GLN A 69 3.03 40.75 30.17
N ARG A 70 4.31 40.53 30.51
CA ARG A 70 5.28 39.86 29.63
C ARG A 70 5.03 38.35 29.57
N LEU A 71 4.56 37.75 30.66
CA LEU A 71 4.18 36.34 30.68
C LEU A 71 2.97 36.06 29.78
N GLY A 72 1.96 36.95 29.80
CA GLY A 72 0.81 36.89 28.89
C GLY A 72 1.20 37.04 27.41
N LEU A 73 2.13 37.95 27.11
CA LEU A 73 2.66 38.12 25.75
C LEU A 73 3.41 36.88 25.25
N VAL A 74 4.26 36.29 26.09
CA VAL A 74 5.02 35.08 25.73
C VAL A 74 4.07 33.89 25.54
N MET A 75 3.08 33.71 26.42
CA MET A 75 2.07 32.66 26.26
C MET A 75 1.23 32.85 24.99
N GLY A 76 0.84 34.09 24.68
CA GLY A 76 0.15 34.42 23.43
C GLY A 76 1.01 34.12 22.20
N LEU A 77 2.29 34.47 22.22
CA LEU A 77 3.21 34.19 21.12
C LEU A 77 3.39 32.68 20.93
N VAL A 78 3.60 31.93 22.00
CA VAL A 78 3.70 30.46 21.94
C VAL A 78 2.42 29.86 21.38
N ALA A 79 1.24 30.31 21.82
CA ALA A 79 -0.04 29.85 21.29
C ALA A 79 -0.20 30.13 19.79
N VAL A 80 0.25 31.29 19.30
CA VAL A 80 0.20 31.61 17.87
C VAL A 80 1.17 30.74 17.07
N VAL A 81 2.40 30.54 17.57
CA VAL A 81 3.39 29.69 16.90
C VAL A 81 2.94 28.23 16.86
N THR A 82 2.36 27.70 17.95
CA THR A 82 1.84 26.33 17.96
C THR A 82 0.65 26.18 17.01
N LEU A 83 -0.28 27.14 16.97
CA LEU A 83 -1.39 27.13 16.01
C LEU A 83 -0.90 27.22 14.55
N ALA A 84 0.09 28.06 14.27
CA ALA A 84 0.68 28.15 12.93
C ALA A 84 1.39 26.85 12.52
N ALA A 85 2.13 26.22 13.43
CA ALA A 85 2.77 24.93 13.19
C ALA A 85 1.74 23.81 12.95
N LEU A 86 0.67 23.77 13.75
CA LEU A 86 -0.40 22.78 13.60
C LEU A 86 -1.17 22.98 12.28
N THR A 87 -1.50 24.21 11.92
CA THR A 87 -2.20 24.50 10.65
C THR A 87 -1.32 24.21 9.44
N GLY A 88 -0.03 24.57 9.49
CA GLY A 88 0.95 24.19 8.47
C GLY A 88 1.10 22.67 8.32
N TRP A 89 1.20 21.94 9.44
CA TRP A 89 1.26 20.48 9.44
C TRP A 89 -0.02 19.83 8.88
N LEU A 90 -1.20 20.30 9.30
CA LEU A 90 -2.48 19.81 8.78
C LEU A 90 -2.62 20.11 7.28
N GLY A 91 -2.23 21.31 6.84
CA GLY A 91 -2.24 21.68 5.43
C GLY A 91 -1.33 20.80 4.60
N TYR A 92 -0.11 20.54 5.08
CA TYR A 92 0.83 19.63 4.41
C TYR A 92 0.29 18.19 4.35
N ARG A 93 -0.28 17.68 5.44
CA ARG A 93 -0.88 16.34 5.47
C ARG A 93 -2.11 16.24 4.56
N ALA A 94 -2.94 17.28 4.51
CA ALA A 94 -4.09 17.36 3.62
C ALA A 94 -3.65 17.38 2.15
N TYR A 95 -2.58 18.11 1.83
CA TYR A 95 -2.00 18.13 0.49
C TYR A 95 -1.47 16.77 0.06
N GLN A 96 -0.71 16.09 0.92
CA GLN A 96 -0.25 14.72 0.64
C GLN A 96 -1.41 13.74 0.47
N ALA A 97 -2.44 13.84 1.31
CA ALA A 97 -3.62 13.00 1.20
C ALA A 97 -4.37 13.25 -0.12
N HIS A 98 -4.42 14.51 -0.58
CA HIS A 98 -5.04 14.86 -1.85
C HIS A 98 -4.28 14.29 -3.05
N GLN A 99 -2.95 14.42 -3.07
CA GLN A 99 -2.12 13.84 -4.12
C GLN A 99 -2.24 12.31 -4.19
N ALA A 100 -2.24 11.65 -3.03
CA ALA A 100 -2.41 10.20 -2.97
C ALA A 100 -3.79 9.77 -3.50
N PHE A 101 -4.83 10.56 -3.20
CA PHE A 101 -6.18 10.31 -3.69
C PHE A 101 -6.29 10.47 -5.21
N GLU A 102 -5.75 11.54 -5.77
CA GLU A 102 -5.72 11.76 -7.22
C GLU A 102 -4.98 10.62 -7.95
N GLN A 103 -3.81 10.23 -7.43
CA GLN A 103 -3.02 9.14 -8.02
C GLN A 103 -3.77 7.80 -7.96
N ARG A 104 -4.46 7.51 -6.86
CA ARG A 104 -5.31 6.33 -6.73
C ARG A 104 -6.44 6.33 -7.76
N GLN A 105 -7.13 7.46 -7.93
CA GLN A 105 -8.21 7.57 -8.92
C GLN A 105 -7.70 7.36 -10.34
N LEU A 106 -6.54 7.93 -10.68
CA LEU A 106 -5.89 7.74 -11.96
C LEU A 106 -5.59 6.26 -12.22
N PHE A 107 -4.99 5.55 -11.26
CA PHE A 107 -4.71 4.13 -11.43
C PHE A 107 -5.98 3.28 -11.61
N VAL A 108 -7.01 3.52 -10.82
CA VAL A 108 -8.29 2.82 -10.97
C VAL A 108 -8.92 3.11 -12.33
N GLN A 109 -8.88 4.36 -12.79
CA GLN A 109 -9.41 4.74 -14.10
C GLN A 109 -8.65 4.05 -15.24
N VAL A 110 -7.33 4.01 -15.17
CA VAL A 110 -6.48 3.33 -16.16
C VAL A 110 -6.72 1.81 -16.12
N GLY A 111 -6.84 1.21 -14.93
CA GLY A 111 -7.18 -0.21 -14.80
C GLY A 111 -8.55 -0.54 -15.39
N ARG A 112 -9.56 0.29 -15.13
CA ARG A 112 -10.90 0.18 -15.75
C ARG A 112 -10.83 0.27 -17.27
N GLN A 113 -10.12 1.27 -17.78
CA GLN A 113 -9.98 1.47 -19.22
C GLN A 113 -9.23 0.32 -19.87
N GLY A 114 -8.16 -0.16 -19.25
CA GLY A 114 -7.41 -1.34 -19.68
C GLY A 114 -8.32 -2.57 -19.76
N ALA A 115 -9.05 -2.88 -18.70
CA ALA A 115 -10.02 -3.97 -18.68
C ALA A 115 -11.10 -3.83 -19.78
N LEU A 116 -11.63 -2.63 -19.97
CA LEU A 116 -12.62 -2.34 -21.01
C LEU A 116 -12.03 -2.53 -22.42
N ASN A 117 -10.78 -2.08 -22.62
CA ASN A 117 -10.08 -2.25 -23.89
C ASN A 117 -9.89 -3.73 -24.24
N LEU A 118 -9.59 -4.57 -23.25
CA LEU A 118 -9.38 -6.01 -23.43
C LEU A 118 -10.67 -6.80 -23.67
N THR A 119 -11.79 -6.26 -23.22
CA THR A 119 -13.09 -6.94 -23.28
C THR A 119 -14.00 -6.40 -24.38
N THR A 120 -13.61 -5.29 -25.01
CA THR A 120 -14.35 -4.63 -26.09
C THR A 120 -13.53 -4.64 -27.37
N ILE A 121 -13.88 -5.57 -28.26
CA ILE A 121 -13.17 -5.82 -29.52
C ILE A 121 -14.21 -6.13 -30.59
N ASP A 122 -14.14 -5.40 -31.70
CA ASP A 122 -15.02 -5.57 -32.85
C ASP A 122 -14.22 -6.06 -34.07
N TRP A 123 -14.68 -7.12 -34.73
CA TRP A 123 -14.06 -7.60 -35.98
C TRP A 123 -13.99 -6.53 -37.08
N GLN A 124 -14.87 -5.53 -37.06
CA GLN A 124 -14.81 -4.43 -38.03
C GLN A 124 -13.60 -3.50 -37.82
N HIS A 125 -13.06 -3.46 -36.60
CA HIS A 125 -11.99 -2.55 -36.18
C HIS A 125 -10.88 -3.27 -35.41
N ALA A 126 -10.71 -4.59 -35.62
CA ALA A 126 -9.86 -5.43 -34.79
C ALA A 126 -8.40 -4.92 -34.73
N ASP A 127 -7.83 -4.50 -35.86
CA ASP A 127 -6.49 -3.91 -35.91
C ASP A 127 -6.36 -2.65 -35.05
N ALA A 128 -7.37 -1.77 -35.09
CA ALA A 128 -7.38 -0.53 -34.31
C ALA A 128 -7.57 -0.82 -32.81
N ASP A 129 -8.42 -1.79 -32.47
CA ASP A 129 -8.66 -2.21 -31.08
C ASP A 129 -7.40 -2.85 -30.47
N VAL A 130 -6.74 -3.74 -31.21
CA VAL A 130 -5.47 -4.36 -30.79
C VAL A 130 -4.37 -3.32 -30.62
N LYS A 131 -4.26 -2.37 -31.55
CA LYS A 131 -3.31 -1.26 -31.44
C LYS A 131 -3.56 -0.42 -30.19
N ARG A 132 -4.83 -0.06 -29.92
CA ARG A 132 -5.22 0.68 -28.72
C ARG A 132 -4.86 -0.06 -27.43
N ILE A 133 -5.03 -1.38 -27.39
CA ILE A 133 -4.61 -2.22 -26.26
C ILE A 133 -3.09 -2.11 -26.08
N LEU A 134 -2.30 -2.31 -27.14
CA LEU A 134 -0.83 -2.23 -27.11
C LEU A 134 -0.32 -0.85 -26.71
N ASP A 135 -0.93 0.23 -27.23
CA ASP A 135 -0.56 1.60 -26.89
C ASP A 135 -0.74 1.88 -25.37
N SER A 136 -1.76 1.26 -24.77
CA SER A 136 -2.06 1.33 -23.33
C SER A 136 -1.31 0.29 -22.47
N ALA A 137 -0.50 -0.57 -23.08
CA ALA A 137 0.21 -1.66 -22.42
C ALA A 137 1.70 -1.36 -22.23
N THR A 138 2.32 -2.04 -21.27
CA THR A 138 3.77 -2.06 -21.02
C THR A 138 4.19 -3.41 -20.44
N GLY A 139 5.49 -3.64 -20.30
CA GLY A 139 6.04 -4.81 -19.64
C GLY A 139 5.52 -6.14 -20.19
N LYS A 140 5.30 -7.11 -19.28
CA LYS A 140 4.92 -8.49 -19.62
C LYS A 140 3.64 -8.55 -20.46
N PHE A 141 2.61 -7.79 -20.09
CA PHE A 141 1.35 -7.80 -20.82
C PHE A 141 1.52 -7.33 -22.28
N TYR A 142 2.32 -6.28 -22.50
CA TYR A 142 2.63 -5.81 -23.86
C TYR A 142 3.31 -6.90 -24.68
N ASP A 143 4.36 -7.52 -24.13
CA ASP A 143 5.16 -8.52 -24.84
C ASP A 143 4.32 -9.74 -25.24
N GLU A 144 3.55 -10.29 -24.29
CA GLU A 144 2.70 -11.46 -24.51
C GLU A 144 1.57 -11.17 -25.51
N PHE A 145 0.94 -10.00 -25.41
CA PHE A 145 -0.16 -9.62 -26.30
C PHE A 145 0.34 -9.26 -27.70
N ALA A 146 1.48 -8.57 -27.82
CA ALA A 146 2.10 -8.23 -29.10
C ALA A 146 2.47 -9.50 -29.88
N GLN A 147 3.06 -10.50 -29.21
CA GLN A 147 3.40 -11.78 -29.83
C GLN A 147 2.18 -12.53 -30.38
N ARG A 148 1.01 -12.36 -29.76
CA ARG A 148 -0.24 -13.07 -30.09
C ARG A 148 -1.27 -12.23 -30.84
N SER A 149 -0.93 -10.98 -31.16
CA SER A 149 -1.83 -9.99 -31.75
C SER A 149 -2.37 -10.42 -33.11
N GLN A 150 -1.50 -10.79 -34.06
CA GLN A 150 -1.92 -11.14 -35.42
C GLN A 150 -2.81 -12.39 -35.47
N PRO A 151 -2.46 -13.53 -34.84
CA PRO A 151 -3.35 -14.69 -34.80
C PRO A 151 -4.69 -14.39 -34.14
N PHE A 152 -4.70 -13.50 -33.14
CA PHE A 152 -5.92 -13.08 -32.48
C PHE A 152 -6.84 -12.28 -33.43
N ILE A 153 -6.29 -11.30 -34.15
CA ILE A 153 -7.01 -10.52 -35.18
C ILE A 153 -7.61 -11.47 -36.23
N ASP A 154 -6.82 -12.42 -36.72
CA ASP A 154 -7.26 -13.38 -37.74
C ASP A 154 -8.47 -14.20 -37.27
N VAL A 155 -8.45 -14.67 -36.01
CA VAL A 155 -9.56 -15.43 -35.42
C VAL A 155 -10.81 -14.57 -35.27
N VAL A 156 -10.68 -13.36 -34.72
CA VAL A 156 -11.79 -12.43 -34.52
C VAL A 156 -12.46 -12.08 -35.85
N ASN A 157 -11.66 -11.80 -36.89
CA ASN A 157 -12.13 -11.49 -38.24
C ASN A 157 -12.79 -12.69 -38.91
N LYS A 158 -12.18 -13.88 -38.80
CA LYS A 158 -12.68 -15.10 -39.43
C LYS A 158 -14.07 -15.49 -38.92
N VAL A 159 -14.30 -15.39 -37.61
CA VAL A 159 -15.60 -15.74 -37.01
C VAL A 159 -16.54 -14.54 -36.93
N LYS A 160 -16.10 -13.34 -37.36
CA LYS A 160 -16.84 -12.08 -37.19
C LYS A 160 -17.31 -11.88 -35.76
N SER A 161 -16.39 -12.04 -34.80
CA SER A 161 -16.69 -11.89 -33.38
C SER A 161 -16.77 -10.41 -33.00
N LYS A 162 -17.79 -10.06 -32.22
CA LYS A 162 -17.89 -8.78 -31.53
C LYS A 162 -18.07 -9.04 -30.04
N SER A 163 -17.20 -8.46 -29.23
CA SER A 163 -17.31 -8.51 -27.78
C SER A 163 -17.45 -7.09 -27.22
N GLU A 164 -18.32 -6.94 -26.24
CA GLU A 164 -18.56 -5.68 -25.53
C GLU A 164 -18.47 -5.92 -24.03
N GLY A 165 -17.53 -5.22 -23.39
CA GLY A 165 -17.31 -5.29 -21.95
C GLY A 165 -17.97 -4.11 -21.23
N THR A 166 -18.78 -4.41 -20.22
CA THR A 166 -19.34 -3.42 -19.29
C THR A 166 -18.70 -3.60 -17.91
N ILE A 167 -17.99 -2.58 -17.43
CA ILE A 167 -17.40 -2.59 -16.10
C ILE A 167 -18.49 -2.43 -15.05
N THR A 168 -18.69 -3.44 -14.21
CA THR A 168 -19.65 -3.37 -13.10
C THR A 168 -19.02 -2.72 -11.88
N GLU A 169 -17.77 -3.06 -11.59
CA GLU A 169 -17.05 -2.55 -10.43
C GLU A 169 -15.55 -2.48 -10.69
N ALA A 170 -14.87 -1.52 -10.07
CA ALA A 170 -13.42 -1.50 -10.03
C ALA A 170 -12.91 -0.83 -8.76
N GLY A 171 -11.84 -1.38 -8.20
CA GLY A 171 -11.25 -0.89 -6.97
C GLY A 171 -9.75 -1.13 -6.93
N LEU A 172 -9.05 -0.27 -6.19
CA LEU A 172 -7.64 -0.47 -5.91
C LEU A 172 -7.47 -1.58 -4.86
N GLU A 173 -6.74 -2.63 -5.20
CA GLU A 173 -6.35 -3.72 -4.29
C GLU A 173 -5.08 -3.34 -3.52
N SER A 174 -4.05 -2.87 -4.24
CA SER A 174 -2.79 -2.43 -3.64
C SER A 174 -2.16 -1.30 -4.46
N GLN A 175 -1.35 -0.46 -3.82
CA GLN A 175 -0.63 0.63 -4.48
C GLN A 175 0.77 0.78 -3.89
N SER A 176 1.73 0.97 -4.78
CA SER A 176 3.11 1.36 -4.53
C SER A 176 3.38 2.74 -5.15
N ARG A 177 4.62 3.21 -5.12
CA ARG A 177 4.99 4.54 -5.66
C ARG A 177 4.67 4.67 -7.15
N ASP A 178 5.03 3.65 -7.93
CA ASP A 178 4.97 3.69 -9.41
C ASP A 178 4.10 2.58 -10.01
N THR A 179 3.52 1.73 -9.17
CA THR A 179 2.68 0.59 -9.58
C THR A 179 1.45 0.47 -8.70
N ALA A 180 0.37 -0.05 -9.25
CA ALA A 180 -0.89 -0.29 -8.55
C ALA A 180 -1.57 -1.54 -9.10
N GLN A 181 -2.26 -2.29 -8.24
CA GLN A 181 -3.11 -3.40 -8.63
C GLN A 181 -4.56 -2.97 -8.49
N VAL A 182 -5.31 -3.12 -9.58
CA VAL A 182 -6.72 -2.75 -9.67
C VAL A 182 -7.53 -4.00 -9.93
N LEU A 183 -8.45 -4.33 -9.04
CA LEU A 183 -9.43 -5.38 -9.29
C LEU A 183 -10.59 -4.78 -10.08
N VAL A 184 -10.97 -5.45 -11.16
CA VAL A 184 -12.03 -5.03 -12.05
C VAL A 184 -12.99 -6.19 -12.28
N ALA A 185 -14.27 -5.94 -12.05
CA ALA A 185 -15.36 -6.83 -12.42
C ALA A 185 -15.99 -6.33 -13.72
N VAL A 186 -16.14 -7.23 -14.69
CA VAL A 186 -16.63 -6.91 -16.03
C VAL A 186 -17.67 -7.94 -16.46
N ASN A 187 -18.73 -7.47 -17.11
CA ASN A 187 -19.66 -8.30 -17.85
C ASN A 187 -19.33 -8.22 -19.32
N VAL A 188 -19.05 -9.36 -19.95
CA VAL A 188 -18.71 -9.43 -21.38
C VAL A 188 -19.85 -10.07 -22.13
N LYS A 189 -20.38 -9.35 -23.12
CA LYS A 189 -21.37 -9.83 -24.07
C LYS A 189 -20.66 -10.12 -25.39
N THR A 190 -20.90 -11.28 -25.99
CA THR A 190 -20.23 -11.68 -27.24
C THR A 190 -21.25 -12.12 -28.28
N THR A 191 -21.05 -11.65 -29.50
CA THR A 191 -21.85 -11.97 -30.69
C THR A 191 -20.90 -12.48 -31.78
N VAL A 192 -21.31 -13.50 -32.53
CA VAL A 192 -20.46 -14.13 -33.57
C VAL A 192 -21.25 -14.18 -34.87
N GLY A 193 -20.74 -13.52 -35.91
CA GLY A 193 -21.44 -13.37 -37.18
C GLY A 193 -22.80 -12.68 -36.99
N GLU A 194 -23.84 -13.24 -37.61
CA GLU A 194 -25.24 -12.79 -37.44
C GLU A 194 -26.01 -13.64 -36.41
N GLY A 195 -25.30 -14.40 -35.58
CA GLY A 195 -25.91 -15.20 -34.52
C GLY A 195 -26.51 -14.34 -33.40
N PRO A 196 -27.40 -14.91 -32.56
CA PRO A 196 -27.92 -14.20 -31.40
C PRO A 196 -26.80 -13.88 -30.42
N ASP A 197 -27.02 -12.83 -29.64
CA ASP A 197 -26.13 -12.46 -28.55
C ASP A 197 -26.02 -13.60 -27.53
N ARG A 198 -24.79 -13.90 -27.11
CA ARG A 198 -24.57 -14.84 -26.01
C ARG A 198 -24.93 -14.20 -24.69
N GLU A 199 -25.32 -15.03 -23.73
CA GLU A 199 -25.52 -14.60 -22.35
C GLU A 199 -24.26 -13.90 -21.83
N PRO A 200 -24.40 -12.70 -21.21
CA PRO A 200 -23.28 -11.98 -20.63
C PRO A 200 -22.57 -12.85 -19.58
N ARG A 201 -21.24 -12.96 -19.69
CA ARG A 201 -20.43 -13.66 -18.69
C ARG A 201 -19.72 -12.63 -17.81
N THR A 202 -19.78 -12.84 -16.50
CA THR A 202 -19.07 -12.01 -15.53
C THR A 202 -17.67 -12.56 -15.29
N TRP A 203 -16.65 -11.73 -15.47
CA TRP A 203 -15.26 -12.04 -15.16
C TRP A 203 -14.72 -11.05 -14.13
N ARG A 204 -13.76 -11.51 -13.33
CA ARG A 204 -12.97 -10.66 -12.46
C ARG A 204 -11.52 -10.75 -12.88
N MET A 205 -10.85 -9.60 -12.93
CA MET A 205 -9.46 -9.50 -13.31
C MET A 205 -8.72 -8.56 -12.37
N ARG A 206 -7.49 -8.92 -12.06
CA ARG A 206 -6.48 -8.06 -11.46
C ARG A 206 -5.68 -7.44 -12.59
N VAL A 207 -5.72 -6.13 -12.69
CA VAL A 207 -4.98 -5.33 -13.66
C VAL A 207 -3.86 -4.61 -12.92
N THR A 208 -2.62 -4.97 -13.23
CA THR A 208 -1.45 -4.25 -12.71
C THR A 208 -1.18 -3.07 -13.62
N VAL A 209 -1.19 -1.87 -13.05
CA VAL A 209 -0.94 -0.61 -13.73
C VAL A 209 0.42 -0.08 -13.27
N GLN A 210 1.25 0.35 -14.21
CA GLN A 210 2.56 0.95 -13.97
C GLN A 210 2.60 2.36 -14.54
N LYS A 211 3.15 3.30 -13.78
CA LYS A 211 3.43 4.66 -14.24
C LYS A 211 4.63 4.63 -15.19
N VAL A 212 4.46 5.15 -16.40
CA VAL A 212 5.49 5.25 -17.44
C VAL A 212 5.56 6.71 -17.90
N GLY A 213 6.58 7.43 -17.43
CA GLY A 213 6.71 8.86 -17.66
C GLY A 213 5.59 9.65 -16.96
N ASN A 214 4.79 10.38 -17.74
CA ASN A 214 3.64 11.13 -17.24
C ASN A 214 2.32 10.34 -17.30
N ASP A 215 2.31 9.20 -17.96
CA ASP A 215 1.12 8.37 -18.14
C ASP A 215 1.17 7.12 -17.27
N ALA A 216 0.06 6.39 -17.19
CA ALA A 216 0.01 5.06 -16.60
C ALA A 216 -0.50 4.05 -17.62
N LYS A 217 0.11 2.86 -17.61
CA LYS A 217 -0.12 1.79 -18.58
C LYS A 217 -0.34 0.46 -17.87
N VAL A 218 -1.02 -0.48 -18.53
CA VAL A 218 -1.25 -1.82 -18.01
C VAL A 218 0.01 -2.66 -18.21
N SER A 219 0.62 -3.12 -17.11
CA SER A 219 1.84 -3.93 -17.14
C SER A 219 1.60 -5.43 -17.05
N ASP A 220 0.50 -5.83 -16.40
CA ASP A 220 0.12 -7.24 -16.23
C ASP A 220 -1.40 -7.38 -16.06
N VAL A 221 -1.96 -8.53 -16.44
CA VAL A 221 -3.38 -8.85 -16.30
C VAL A 221 -3.54 -10.30 -15.87
N GLU A 222 -4.23 -10.51 -14.75
CA GLU A 222 -4.51 -11.84 -14.20
C GLU A 222 -6.02 -12.01 -14.01
N PHE A 223 -6.52 -13.21 -14.26
CA PHE A 223 -7.90 -13.56 -13.94
C PHE A 223 -7.97 -14.09 -12.51
N VAL A 224 -8.95 -13.61 -11.74
CA VAL A 224 -9.19 -14.06 -10.36
C VAL A 224 -10.50 -14.82 -10.30
N ALA A 225 -10.49 -15.97 -9.62
CA ALA A 225 -11.65 -16.85 -9.44
C ALA A 225 -12.53 -16.39 -8.26
#